data_AF-M3B035-F1
#
_entry.id   AF-M3B035-F1
#
_cell.length_a   1.000
_cell.length_b   1.000
_cell.length_c   1.000
_cell.angle_alpha   90.00
_cell.angle_beta   90.00
_cell.angle_gamma   90.00
#
_symmetry.space_group_name_H-M   'P 1'
#
loop_
_entity.id
_entity.type
_entity.pdbx_description
1 polymer ?
#
loop_
_entity_poly.entity_id
_entity_poly.type
_entity_poly.pdbx_seq_one_letter_code
_entity_poly.pdbx_strand_id
1 'polypeptide(L)'
;MKKTLAGYDNGEDDDFAVTSSSMIIKVFDPYSSSKLVDTPVRGQKCLHKDVFDLEIFLSMCKREQPGWPSVVDCWRCPLCRGDVRPQTLILDEFLAKVVADLKSRNLTDTRAIVLEADGSWKPRAEERTGVRSPSLEREMRGSASRSVPPATAGMAPPPRPMEIIELD
;
A
#
# COMPACT_ATOMS: atom_id res chain seq x y z
N MET A 1 -4.54 -34.34 -56.48
CA MET A 1 -3.69 -33.13 -56.59
C MET A 1 -4.24 -31.99 -55.75
N LYS A 2 -3.45 -31.47 -54.79
CA LYS A 2 -3.22 -30.05 -54.41
C LYS A 2 -2.87 -29.97 -52.92
N LYS A 3 -1.59 -29.94 -52.52
CA LYS A 3 -0.51 -28.93 -52.60
C LYS A 3 -0.21 -28.50 -51.14
N THR A 4 0.90 -29.01 -50.62
CA THR A 4 1.49 -28.70 -49.31
C THR A 4 2.00 -27.25 -49.28
N LEU A 5 1.73 -26.51 -48.20
CA LEU A 5 2.39 -25.25 -47.89
C LEU A 5 3.52 -25.54 -46.90
N ALA A 6 4.71 -25.82 -47.41
CA ALA A 6 5.94 -25.72 -46.63
C ALA A 6 6.35 -24.24 -46.66
N GLY A 7 6.04 -23.51 -45.58
CA GLY A 7 6.67 -22.23 -45.30
C GLY A 7 8.08 -22.48 -44.81
N TYR A 8 9.06 -21.91 -45.51
CA TYR A 8 10.42 -21.72 -45.00
C TYR A 8 10.32 -20.75 -43.82
N ASP A 9 10.52 -21.25 -42.60
CA ASP A 9 10.74 -20.37 -41.45
C ASP A 9 12.23 -20.05 -41.43
N ASN A 10 12.54 -18.80 -41.77
CA ASN A 10 13.88 -18.26 -41.83
C ASN A 10 14.39 -18.15 -40.39
N GLY A 11 15.50 -18.82 -40.10
CA GLY A 11 16.11 -18.85 -38.77
C GLY A 11 16.62 -17.48 -38.34
N GLU A 12 15.73 -16.66 -37.80
CA GLU A 12 16.05 -15.52 -36.96
C GLU A 12 15.78 -15.97 -35.52
N ASP A 13 16.80 -16.60 -34.94
CA ASP A 13 16.91 -16.86 -33.50
C ASP A 13 16.82 -15.50 -32.79
N ASP A 14 15.64 -15.24 -32.24
CA ASP A 14 15.31 -14.03 -31.50
C ASP A 14 16.19 -13.98 -30.25
N ASP A 15 17.26 -13.19 -30.32
CA ASP A 15 18.18 -12.89 -29.21
C ASP A 15 17.38 -12.44 -27.98
N PHE A 16 17.08 -13.37 -27.06
CA PHE A 16 16.50 -13.05 -25.76
C PHE A 16 17.53 -12.31 -24.90
N ALA A 17 17.60 -10.99 -25.08
CA ALA A 17 18.44 -10.12 -24.27
C ALA A 17 17.92 -10.11 -22.82
N VAL A 18 18.54 -10.90 -21.95
CA VAL A 18 18.28 -10.91 -20.50
C VAL A 18 18.74 -9.57 -19.92
N THR A 19 17.85 -8.59 -19.88
CA THR A 19 18.06 -7.39 -19.06
C THR A 19 18.09 -7.82 -17.61
N SER A 20 19.14 -7.48 -16.87
CA SER A 20 19.25 -7.72 -15.43
C SER A 20 18.00 -7.16 -14.73
N SER A 21 17.11 -8.04 -14.28
CA SER A 21 15.81 -7.71 -13.74
C SER A 21 15.96 -7.27 -12.28
N SER A 22 15.78 -5.98 -12.01
CA SER A 22 15.61 -5.49 -10.64
C SER A 22 14.12 -5.40 -10.31
N MET A 23 13.78 -5.52 -9.03
CA MET A 23 12.41 -5.36 -8.57
C MET A 23 12.32 -4.49 -7.32
N ILE A 24 11.18 -3.82 -7.17
CA ILE A 24 10.92 -2.97 -6.02
C ILE A 24 10.07 -3.75 -5.03
N ILE A 25 10.50 -3.77 -3.77
CA ILE A 25 9.77 -4.43 -2.66
C ILE A 25 9.43 -3.40 -1.61
N LYS A 26 8.16 -3.31 -1.23
CA LYS A 26 7.71 -2.46 -0.13
C LYS A 26 7.97 -3.14 1.21
N VAL A 27 8.49 -2.37 2.15
CA VAL A 27 8.82 -2.81 3.52
C VAL A 27 7.96 -2.12 4.58
N PHE A 28 6.97 -1.33 4.14
CA PHE A 28 5.96 -0.72 5.00
C PHE A 28 4.68 -1.55 4.95
N ASP A 29 4.03 -1.68 6.10
CA ASP A 29 2.77 -2.37 6.22
C ASP A 29 1.65 -1.59 5.48
N PRO A 30 0.81 -2.26 4.66
CA PRO A 30 -0.26 -1.59 3.91
C PRO A 30 -1.34 -0.95 4.80
N TYR A 31 -1.56 -1.43 6.03
CA TYR A 31 -2.60 -0.90 6.91
C TYR A 31 -2.14 0.32 7.71
N SER A 32 -0.96 0.26 8.32
CA SER A 32 -0.42 1.37 9.10
C SER A 32 0.22 2.45 8.24
N SER A 33 0.91 2.07 7.16
CA SER A 33 1.62 2.96 6.23
C SER A 33 2.58 3.99 6.88
N SER A 34 2.90 3.84 8.16
CA SER A 34 3.62 4.84 8.96
C SER A 34 5.00 4.37 9.43
N LYS A 35 5.27 3.06 9.39
CA LYS A 35 6.53 2.47 9.82
C LYS A 35 6.88 1.25 8.97
N LEU A 36 8.16 0.86 9.05
CA LEU A 36 8.61 -0.47 8.64
C LEU A 36 7.79 -1.54 9.37
N VAL A 37 7.48 -2.63 8.65
CA VAL A 37 6.93 -3.84 9.25
C VAL A 37 7.83 -4.33 10.39
N ASP A 38 7.27 -4.72 11.51
CA ASP A 38 8.03 -5.29 12.63
C ASP A 38 8.19 -6.80 12.44
N THR A 39 7.11 -7.48 12.04
CA THR A 39 7.12 -8.90 11.72
C THR A 39 6.66 -9.11 10.28
N PRO A 40 7.58 -9.12 9.30
CA PRO A 40 7.24 -9.18 7.87
C PRO A 40 6.68 -10.55 7.50
N VAL A 41 5.40 -10.61 7.19
CA VAL A 41 4.73 -11.85 6.75
C VAL A 41 4.08 -11.71 5.39
N ARG A 42 3.83 -12.87 4.78
CA ARG A 42 3.13 -13.03 3.52
C ARG A 42 2.49 -14.42 3.47
N GLY A 43 1.60 -14.65 2.52
CA GLY A 43 1.12 -16.01 2.25
C GLY A 43 2.17 -16.85 1.53
N GLN A 44 2.22 -18.15 1.84
CA GLN A 44 3.08 -19.13 1.18
C GLN A 44 2.89 -19.14 -0.35
N LYS A 45 1.65 -18.91 -0.81
CA LYS A 45 1.29 -18.91 -2.24
C LYS A 45 1.22 -17.51 -2.86
N CYS A 46 1.57 -16.46 -2.12
CA CYS A 46 1.62 -15.12 -2.68
C CYS A 46 2.66 -15.05 -3.82
N LEU A 47 2.37 -14.34 -4.90
CA LEU A 47 3.33 -14.09 -5.98
C LEU A 47 4.01 -12.71 -5.87
N HIS A 48 3.33 -11.71 -5.26
CA HIS A 48 3.95 -10.43 -4.91
C HIS A 48 5.14 -10.65 -3.96
N LYS A 49 6.16 -9.79 -3.97
CA LYS A 49 7.30 -9.89 -3.04
C LYS A 49 7.18 -9.00 -1.81
N ASP A 50 6.20 -8.10 -1.81
CA ASP A 50 5.84 -7.25 -0.68
C ASP A 50 5.33 -8.06 0.52
N VAL A 51 5.48 -7.48 1.72
CA VAL A 51 5.06 -8.04 3.01
C VAL A 51 4.09 -7.12 3.72
N PHE A 52 3.40 -7.66 4.72
CA PHE A 52 2.57 -6.92 5.67
C PHE A 52 2.94 -7.32 7.10
N ASP A 53 2.53 -6.54 8.10
CA ASP A 53 2.90 -6.82 9.49
C ASP A 53 1.96 -7.85 10.12
N LEU A 54 2.53 -8.85 10.79
CA LEU A 54 1.77 -9.94 11.40
C LEU A 54 0.80 -9.45 12.48
N GLU A 55 1.29 -8.64 13.42
CA GLU A 55 0.49 -8.22 14.58
C GLU A 55 -0.65 -7.31 14.13
N ILE A 56 -0.36 -6.39 13.22
CA ILE A 56 -1.39 -5.52 12.62
C ILE A 56 -2.43 -6.37 11.90
N PHE A 57 -2.02 -7.32 11.05
CA PHE A 57 -2.93 -8.19 10.31
C PHE A 57 -3.81 -9.05 11.24
N LEU A 58 -3.22 -9.71 12.24
CA LEU A 58 -3.97 -10.52 13.21
C LEU A 58 -4.96 -9.67 14.02
N SER A 59 -4.61 -8.41 14.32
CA SER A 59 -5.50 -7.49 15.01
C SER A 59 -6.77 -7.15 14.21
N MET A 60 -6.70 -7.18 12.88
CA MET A 60 -7.83 -6.97 11.97
C MET A 60 -8.68 -8.24 11.81
N CYS A 61 -8.11 -9.42 12.07
CA CYS A 61 -8.76 -10.72 11.90
C CYS A 61 -9.43 -11.24 13.18
N LYS A 62 -9.68 -10.36 14.16
CA LYS A 62 -10.27 -10.71 15.44
C LYS A 62 -11.67 -11.31 15.28
N ARG A 63 -11.96 -12.25 16.17
CA ARG A 63 -13.32 -12.76 16.37
C ARG A 63 -14.09 -11.74 17.19
N GLU A 64 -15.36 -11.55 16.87
CA GLU A 64 -16.23 -10.67 17.67
C GLU A 64 -16.40 -11.21 19.09
N GLN A 65 -16.45 -12.53 19.24
CA GLN A 65 -16.60 -13.21 20.52
C GLN A 65 -15.66 -14.42 20.64
N PRO A 66 -15.19 -14.75 21.85
CA PRO A 66 -14.48 -16.00 22.08
C PRO A 66 -15.30 -17.21 21.61
N GLY A 67 -14.67 -18.11 20.85
CA GLY A 67 -15.32 -19.30 20.30
C GLY A 67 -16.09 -19.11 18.97
N TRP A 68 -16.34 -17.87 18.54
CA TRP A 68 -16.98 -17.62 17.24
C TRP A 68 -15.99 -17.80 16.07
N PRO A 69 -16.46 -18.17 14.87
CA PRO A 69 -15.64 -18.12 13.68
C PRO A 69 -15.20 -16.68 13.40
N SER A 70 -14.01 -16.50 12.85
CA SER A 70 -13.61 -15.20 12.29
C SER A 70 -14.43 -14.89 11.04
N VAL A 71 -14.55 -13.61 10.70
CA VAL A 71 -15.17 -13.16 9.44
C VAL A 71 -14.47 -13.85 8.26
N VAL A 72 -15.22 -14.46 7.34
CA VAL A 72 -14.67 -15.32 6.26
C VAL A 72 -13.54 -14.63 5.49
N ASP A 73 -13.71 -13.33 5.21
CA ASP A 73 -12.79 -12.58 4.37
C ASP A 73 -11.60 -11.95 5.12
N CYS A 74 -11.51 -12.09 6.44
CA CYS A 74 -10.38 -11.51 7.18
C CYS A 74 -9.06 -12.23 6.84
N TRP A 75 -9.11 -13.51 6.46
CA TRP A 75 -7.94 -14.32 6.10
C TRP A 75 -7.49 -14.18 4.64
N ARG A 76 -7.85 -13.09 3.96
CA ARG A 76 -7.37 -12.78 2.60
C ARG A 76 -6.19 -11.81 2.66
N CYS A 77 -5.19 -12.07 1.82
CA CYS A 77 -4.01 -11.23 1.74
C CYS A 77 -4.41 -9.78 1.41
N PRO A 78 -3.91 -8.76 2.14
CA PRO A 78 -4.22 -7.35 1.84
C PRO A 78 -3.74 -6.91 0.46
N LEU A 79 -2.78 -7.61 -0.13
CA LEU A 79 -2.10 -7.21 -1.36
C LEU A 79 -2.66 -7.94 -2.58
N CYS A 80 -2.81 -9.27 -2.53
CA CYS A 80 -3.28 -10.06 -3.68
C CYS A 80 -4.58 -10.83 -3.43
N ARG A 81 -5.21 -10.68 -2.25
CA ARG A 81 -6.42 -11.41 -1.83
C ARG A 81 -6.29 -12.95 -1.77
N GLY A 82 -5.08 -13.51 -1.91
CA GLY A 82 -4.81 -14.94 -1.73
C GLY A 82 -5.04 -15.41 -0.30
N ASP A 83 -5.12 -16.73 -0.10
CA ASP A 83 -5.31 -17.37 1.22
C ASP A 83 -4.08 -17.13 2.11
N VAL A 84 -4.34 -16.51 3.28
CA VAL A 84 -3.35 -16.22 4.32
C VAL A 84 -3.90 -16.59 5.70
N ARG A 85 -4.69 -17.68 5.78
CA ARG A 85 -5.02 -18.30 7.07
C ARG A 85 -3.75 -18.59 7.87
N PRO A 86 -3.81 -18.66 9.22
CA PRO A 86 -2.62 -18.81 10.07
C PRO A 86 -1.67 -19.95 9.66
N GLN A 87 -2.20 -21.05 9.14
CA GLN A 87 -1.43 -22.22 8.70
C GLN A 87 -0.68 -21.99 7.37
N THR A 88 -1.01 -20.94 6.63
CA THR A 88 -0.46 -20.60 5.30
C THR A 88 0.39 -19.34 5.31
N LEU A 89 0.39 -18.59 6.43
CA LEU A 89 1.28 -17.46 6.64
C LEU A 89 2.71 -17.94 6.84
N ILE A 90 3.65 -17.21 6.25
CA ILE A 90 5.08 -17.41 6.44
C ILE A 90 5.74 -16.10 6.86
N LEU A 91 6.77 -16.22 7.71
CA LEU A 91 7.70 -15.13 8.00
C LEU A 91 8.69 -15.00 6.85
N ASP A 92 8.78 -13.83 6.26
CA ASP A 92 9.79 -13.56 5.23
C ASP A 92 11.13 -13.20 5.91
N GLU A 93 11.98 -14.22 6.09
CA GLU A 93 13.24 -14.06 6.82
C GLU A 93 14.23 -13.11 6.11
N PHE A 94 14.18 -13.06 4.77
CA PHE A 94 15.00 -12.11 4.01
C PHE A 94 14.60 -10.68 4.35
N LEU A 95 13.30 -10.36 4.28
CA LEU A 95 12.82 -9.02 4.59
C LEU A 95 12.94 -8.69 6.08
N ALA A 96 12.89 -9.68 6.98
CA ALA A 96 13.21 -9.48 8.40
C ALA A 96 14.63 -8.97 8.59
N LYS A 97 15.62 -9.54 7.87
CA LYS A 97 17.01 -9.08 7.88
C LYS A 97 17.17 -7.69 7.25
N VAL A 98 16.51 -7.43 6.12
CA VAL A 98 16.50 -6.11 5.47
C VAL A 98 15.97 -5.04 6.42
N VAL A 99 14.83 -5.28 7.07
CA VAL A 99 14.23 -4.33 8.03
C VAL A 99 15.18 -4.09 9.21
N ALA A 100 15.82 -5.14 9.73
CA ALA A 100 16.80 -5.00 10.81
C ALA A 100 18.01 -4.14 10.38
N ASP A 101 18.51 -4.31 9.15
CA ASP A 101 19.59 -3.48 8.58
C ASP A 101 19.15 -2.02 8.39
N LEU A 102 17.95 -1.79 7.87
CA LEU A 102 17.40 -0.43 7.74
C LEU A 102 17.29 0.25 9.12
N LYS A 103 16.83 -0.47 10.14
CA LYS A 103 16.74 0.04 11.51
C LYS A 103 18.12 0.34 12.09
N SER A 104 19.11 -0.54 11.92
CA SER A 104 20.47 -0.34 12.43
C SER A 104 21.19 0.86 11.79
N ARG A 105 20.86 1.16 10.53
CA ARG A 105 21.38 2.30 9.77
C ARG A 105 20.57 3.58 9.95
N ASN A 106 19.57 3.58 10.82
CA ASN A 106 18.67 4.72 11.06
C ASN A 106 17.93 5.20 9.78
N LEU A 107 17.56 4.24 8.91
CA LEU A 107 16.84 4.45 7.65
C LEU A 107 15.36 4.02 7.76
N THR A 108 14.72 4.35 8.88
CA THR A 108 13.35 3.92 9.21
C THR A 108 12.27 4.44 8.27
N ASP A 109 12.56 5.54 7.56
CA ASP A 109 11.63 6.16 6.61
C ASP A 109 11.67 5.52 5.21
N THR A 110 12.48 4.47 5.01
CA THR A 110 12.61 3.78 3.72
C THR A 110 11.36 2.95 3.42
N ARG A 111 10.48 3.42 2.54
CA ARG A 111 9.23 2.71 2.21
C ARG A 111 9.40 1.48 1.32
N ALA A 112 10.46 1.45 0.52
CA ALA A 112 10.74 0.36 -0.39
C ALA A 112 12.25 0.19 -0.61
N ILE A 113 12.63 -1.02 -1.01
CA ILE A 113 13.97 -1.35 -1.46
C ILE A 113 13.94 -1.67 -2.95
N VAL A 114 15.09 -1.53 -3.61
CA VAL A 114 15.36 -2.10 -4.93
C VAL A 114 16.17 -3.36 -4.71
N LEU A 115 15.64 -4.51 -5.11
CA LEU A 115 16.29 -5.81 -5.11
C LEU A 115 16.80 -6.11 -6.52
N GLU A 116 18.09 -6.35 -6.65
CA GLU A 116 18.75 -6.70 -7.90
C GLU A 116 18.71 -8.22 -8.13
N ALA A 117 18.97 -8.67 -9.37
CA ALA A 117 18.90 -10.09 -9.74
C ALA A 117 19.92 -10.99 -9.01
N ASP A 118 21.02 -10.41 -8.55
CA ASP A 118 22.05 -11.10 -7.74
C ASP A 118 21.67 -11.24 -6.26
N GLY A 119 20.49 -10.73 -5.86
CA GLY A 119 20.00 -10.74 -4.49
C GLY A 119 20.51 -9.59 -3.63
N SER A 120 21.37 -8.72 -4.16
CA SER A 120 21.76 -7.48 -3.50
C SER A 120 20.60 -6.50 -3.49
N TRP A 121 20.55 -5.62 -2.48
CA TRP A 121 19.48 -4.65 -2.37
C TRP A 121 19.99 -3.30 -1.87
N LYS A 122 19.24 -2.25 -2.21
CA LYS A 122 19.49 -0.88 -1.75
C LYS A 122 18.18 -0.18 -1.34
N PRO A 123 18.22 0.72 -0.34
CA PRO A 123 17.09 1.59 -0.04
C PRO A 123 16.66 2.38 -1.28
N ARG A 124 15.36 2.43 -1.56
CA ARG A 124 14.83 3.26 -2.64
C ARG A 124 14.65 4.69 -2.11
N ALA A 125 15.23 5.67 -2.80
CA ALA A 125 15.00 7.08 -2.50
C ALA A 125 13.53 7.45 -2.77
N GLU A 126 12.90 8.16 -1.83
CA GLU A 126 11.56 8.69 -2.03
C GLU A 126 11.60 9.95 -2.92
N GLU A 127 10.93 9.90 -4.07
CA GLU A 127 10.65 11.11 -4.84
C GLU A 127 9.39 11.77 -4.23
N ARG A 128 9.58 12.82 -3.43
CA ARG A 128 8.46 13.64 -2.94
C ARG A 128 7.89 14.46 -4.09
N THR A 129 7.03 13.86 -4.91
CA THR A 129 6.13 14.62 -5.81
C THR A 129 5.02 15.25 -4.97
N GLY A 130 5.39 16.27 -4.19
CA GLY A 130 4.44 17.02 -3.38
C GLY A 130 3.50 17.80 -4.28
N VAL A 131 2.29 17.29 -4.51
CA VAL A 131 1.18 18.12 -4.98
C VAL A 131 0.79 19.02 -3.81
N ARG A 132 1.45 20.18 -3.69
CA ARG A 132 0.97 21.26 -2.82
C ARG A 132 -0.32 21.76 -3.47
N SER A 133 -1.47 21.42 -2.89
CA SER A 133 -2.71 22.08 -3.28
C SER A 133 -2.59 23.58 -2.89
N PRO A 134 -2.82 24.52 -3.81
CA PRO A 134 -2.73 25.97 -3.51
C PRO A 134 -3.74 26.45 -2.45
N SER A 135 -4.63 25.59 -1.99
CA SER A 135 -5.75 25.95 -1.13
C SER A 135 -5.35 26.25 0.31
N LEU A 136 -4.17 25.82 0.78
CA LEU A 136 -3.72 26.08 2.15
C LEU A 136 -3.00 27.43 2.34
N GLU A 137 -2.65 28.14 1.26
CA GLU A 137 -2.01 29.46 1.38
C GLU A 137 -3.00 30.61 1.59
N ARG A 138 -4.31 30.37 1.41
CA ARG A 138 -5.33 31.42 1.51
C ARG A 138 -5.70 31.81 2.96
N GLU A 139 -5.38 30.97 3.95
CA GLU A 139 -5.82 31.22 5.33
C GLU A 139 -4.79 31.96 6.22
N MET A 140 -3.52 32.09 5.79
CA MET A 140 -2.49 32.81 6.58
C MET A 140 -2.37 34.31 6.25
N ARG A 141 -3.10 34.82 5.24
CA ARG A 141 -3.07 36.26 4.83
C ARG A 141 -4.38 37.02 5.12
N GLY A 142 -5.25 36.46 5.95
CA GLY A 142 -6.56 37.05 6.27
C GLY A 142 -6.66 37.77 7.62
N SER A 143 -5.65 37.67 8.48
CA SER A 143 -5.70 38.24 9.85
C SER A 143 -4.87 39.52 9.97
N ALA A 144 -5.27 40.55 9.22
CA ALA A 144 -4.89 41.92 9.52
C ALA A 144 -6.06 42.84 9.15
N SER A 145 -6.60 43.49 10.19
CA SER A 145 -7.46 44.68 10.12
C SER A 145 -8.89 44.46 9.63
N ARG A 146 -9.81 44.28 10.59
CA ARG A 146 -11.12 44.94 10.56
C ARG A 146 -11.64 45.06 12.00
N SER A 147 -11.68 46.30 12.46
CA SER A 147 -12.25 46.75 13.73
C SER A 147 -13.70 46.32 13.85
N VAL A 148 -14.08 45.70 14.96
CA VAL A 148 -15.45 45.30 15.29
C VAL A 148 -16.21 46.52 15.84
N PRO A 149 -17.35 46.96 15.27
CA PRO A 149 -18.30 47.80 15.99
C PRO A 149 -19.30 46.91 16.75
N PRO A 150 -19.84 47.36 17.89
CA PRO A 150 -20.74 46.55 18.71
C PRO A 150 -22.23 46.71 18.33
N ALA A 151 -23.01 45.74 18.83
CA ALA A 151 -24.48 45.68 18.96
C ALA A 151 -25.23 45.20 17.70
N THR A 152 -26.30 44.39 17.73
CA THR A 152 -27.32 44.10 18.76
C THR A 152 -27.87 42.67 18.59
N ALA A 153 -28.57 42.16 19.61
CA ALA A 153 -29.27 40.88 19.59
C ALA A 153 -30.41 40.86 18.54
N GLY A 154 -30.43 39.82 17.70
CA GLY A 154 -31.47 39.56 16.70
C GLY A 154 -31.48 38.07 16.32
N MET A 155 -32.68 37.49 16.28
CA MET A 155 -32.99 36.06 16.20
C MET A 155 -32.28 35.26 15.08
N ALA A 156 -32.00 33.98 15.37
CA ALA A 156 -31.49 33.00 14.43
C ALA A 156 -32.52 32.69 13.30
N PRO A 157 -32.08 32.51 12.04
CA PRO A 157 -32.94 32.06 10.96
C PRO A 157 -33.29 30.57 11.10
N PRO A 158 -34.49 30.14 10.66
CA PRO A 158 -34.93 28.75 10.81
C PRO A 158 -34.16 27.80 9.88
N PRO A 159 -33.99 26.52 10.26
CA PRO A 159 -33.35 25.53 9.42
C PRO A 159 -34.23 25.18 8.21
N ARG A 160 -33.60 25.04 7.04
CA ARG A 160 -34.27 24.59 5.81
C ARG A 160 -34.56 23.09 5.88
N PRO A 161 -35.74 22.61 5.41
CA PRO A 161 -36.05 21.18 5.41
C PRO A 161 -35.16 20.41 4.43
N MET A 162 -34.70 19.24 4.87
CA MET A 162 -34.00 18.25 4.04
C MET A 162 -35.01 17.50 3.16
N GLU A 163 -34.80 17.49 1.84
CA GLU A 163 -35.57 16.64 0.93
C GLU A 163 -35.05 15.20 0.96
N ILE A 164 -35.96 14.25 1.16
CA ILE A 164 -35.71 12.81 1.11
C ILE A 164 -35.99 12.37 -0.33
N ILE A 165 -35.00 11.78 -0.98
CA ILE A 165 -35.13 11.23 -2.34
C ILE A 165 -35.48 9.75 -2.18
N GLU A 166 -36.72 9.38 -2.54
CA GLU A 166 -37.11 7.97 -2.69
C GLU A 166 -36.47 7.42 -3.97
N LEU A 167 -35.71 6.32 -3.85
CA LEU A 167 -35.25 5.54 -5.00
C LEU A 167 -36.28 4.43 -5.26
N ASP A 168 -36.82 4.40 -6.48
CA ASP A 168 -37.63 3.30 -7.05
C ASP A 168 -36.89 1.95 -7.00
#